data_AF-C0D9A4-F1
#
_entry.id   AF-C0D9A4-F1
#
_cell.length_a   1.000
_cell.length_b   1.000
_cell.length_c   1.000
_cell.angle_alpha   90.00
_cell.angle_beta   90.00
_cell.angle_gamma   90.00
#
_symmetry.space_group_name_H-M   'P 1'
#
loop_
_entity.id
_entity.type
_entity.pdbx_description
1 polymer ?
#
loop_
_entity_poly.entity_id
_entity_poly.type
_entity_poly.pdbx_seq_one_letter_code
_entity_poly.pdbx_strand_id
1 'polypeptide(L)'
;MEIRYNEITVSPVTTPYGYEEHYLLVDGISVAELTDRFVRENGDNDLKRFKSLNGLCPAWGPGMQNRGEVRYIHQLLWQEEPVNLPILVCEDDLDLSCIVIVTAVRKQGGAVFWDRIGYVDHSEWDPGREMVSGILCLEAYTEDDWARYGDNIALEQVGSRDWRLWISEHWDEELYRRRMNYTLPYCQDERHIRWLKDTGYAFNRTAYENCIRFYEEELRRAGKFPFCP
;
A
#
# COMPACT_ATOMS: atom_id res chain seq x y z
N MET A 1 -8.48 1.80 31.63
CA MET A 1 -9.44 2.32 30.64
C MET A 1 -9.69 1.19 29.67
N GLU A 2 -10.93 0.74 29.53
CA GLU A 2 -11.27 -0.39 28.66
C GLU A 2 -11.32 0.11 27.22
N ILE A 3 -10.59 -0.55 26.31
CA ILE A 3 -10.58 -0.18 24.89
C ILE A 3 -11.92 -0.64 24.30
N ARG A 4 -12.69 0.29 23.75
CA ARG A 4 -13.87 -0.06 22.94
C ARG A 4 -13.39 -0.37 21.52
N TYR A 5 -13.57 -1.60 21.09
CA TYR A 5 -13.21 -2.02 19.75
C TYR A 5 -14.31 -1.71 18.73
N ASN A 6 -13.90 -1.21 17.58
CA ASN A 6 -14.65 -1.23 16.33
C ASN A 6 -14.59 -2.64 15.73
N GLU A 7 -15.62 -3.00 14.97
CA GLU A 7 -15.61 -4.20 14.14
C GLU A 7 -14.81 -3.93 12.87
N ILE A 8 -13.94 -4.87 12.49
CA ILE A 8 -13.30 -4.89 11.18
C ILE A 8 -13.52 -6.25 10.52
N THR A 9 -14.00 -6.21 9.27
CA THR A 9 -14.27 -7.40 8.46
C THR A 9 -13.87 -7.15 7.01
N VAL A 10 -13.86 -8.22 6.21
CA VAL A 10 -13.80 -8.12 4.75
C VAL A 10 -15.13 -8.64 4.19
N SER A 11 -15.72 -7.95 3.23
CA SER A 11 -16.96 -8.38 2.58
C SER A 11 -17.04 -7.90 1.13
N PRO A 12 -17.69 -8.67 0.24
CA PRO A 12 -17.97 -8.22 -1.11
C PRO A 12 -18.93 -7.02 -1.08
N VAL A 13 -18.60 -5.96 -1.80
CA VAL A 13 -19.45 -4.79 -2.02
C VAL A 13 -19.56 -4.55 -3.51
N THR A 14 -20.78 -4.35 -4.01
CA THR A 14 -21.01 -3.97 -5.40
C THR A 14 -20.49 -2.56 -5.64
N THR A 15 -19.53 -2.42 -6.55
CA THR A 15 -18.97 -1.14 -6.96
C THR A 15 -19.98 -0.31 -7.75
N PRO A 16 -19.78 1.01 -7.91
CA PRO A 16 -20.60 1.84 -8.81
C PRO A 16 -20.62 1.36 -10.26
N TYR A 17 -19.67 0.49 -10.64
CA TYR A 17 -19.53 -0.08 -11.97
C TYR A 17 -20.21 -1.45 -12.13
N GLY A 18 -20.82 -1.98 -11.06
CA GLY A 18 -21.67 -3.19 -11.10
C GLY A 18 -20.95 -4.52 -10.90
N TYR A 19 -19.64 -4.52 -10.61
CA TYR A 19 -18.91 -5.72 -10.19
C TYR A 19 -18.69 -5.74 -8.68
N GLU A 20 -18.38 -6.90 -8.11
CA GLU A 20 -18.08 -7.04 -6.68
C GLU A 20 -16.59 -6.89 -6.40
N GLU A 21 -16.26 -6.19 -5.33
CA GLU A 21 -14.91 -6.04 -4.81
C GLU A 21 -14.90 -6.30 -3.30
N HIS A 22 -13.85 -6.94 -2.79
CA HIS A 22 -13.75 -7.31 -1.38
C HIS A 22 -13.12 -6.18 -0.58
N TYR A 23 -13.93 -5.36 0.09
CA TYR A 23 -13.45 -4.24 0.88
C TYR A 23 -13.25 -4.60 2.35
N LEU A 24 -12.32 -3.91 2.99
CA LEU A 24 -12.35 -3.74 4.44
C LEU A 24 -13.59 -2.94 4.83
N LEU A 25 -14.31 -3.40 5.84
CA LEU A 25 -15.43 -2.71 6.46
C LEU A 25 -15.07 -2.36 7.90
N VAL A 26 -15.35 -1.12 8.31
CA VAL A 26 -15.27 -0.68 9.70
C VAL A 26 -16.69 -0.41 10.20
N ASP A 27 -17.11 -1.13 11.24
CA ASP A 27 -18.49 -1.10 11.76
C ASP A 27 -19.56 -1.26 10.65
N GLY A 28 -19.29 -2.15 9.68
CA GLY A 28 -20.20 -2.45 8.57
C GLY A 28 -20.16 -1.47 7.39
N ILE A 29 -19.31 -0.44 7.43
CA ILE A 29 -19.18 0.56 6.34
C ILE A 29 -17.85 0.33 5.62
N SER A 30 -17.88 0.23 4.28
CA SER A 30 -16.66 0.01 3.50
C SER A 30 -15.69 1.19 3.65
N VAL A 31 -14.39 0.90 3.62
CA VAL A 31 -13.36 1.95 3.70
C VAL A 31 -13.42 2.94 2.53
N ALA A 32 -13.90 2.50 1.35
CA ALA A 32 -14.13 3.39 0.21
C ALA A 32 -15.25 4.40 0.51
N GLU A 33 -16.36 3.93 1.09
CA GLU A 33 -17.47 4.80 1.48
C GLU A 33 -17.09 5.75 2.63
N LEU A 34 -16.34 5.27 3.64
CA LEU A 34 -15.80 6.13 4.70
C LEU A 34 -14.92 7.23 4.13
N THR A 35 -14.03 6.87 3.20
CA THR A 35 -13.13 7.83 2.55
C THR A 35 -13.91 8.88 1.75
N ASP A 36 -14.91 8.47 0.96
CA ASP A 36 -15.77 9.41 0.24
C ASP A 36 -16.45 10.39 1.20
N ARG A 37 -17.04 9.88 2.30
CA ARG A 37 -17.66 10.72 3.34
C ARG A 37 -16.67 11.73 3.93
N PHE A 38 -15.47 11.30 4.33
CA PHE A 38 -14.46 12.20 4.89
C PHE A 38 -14.02 13.28 3.90
N VAL A 39 -13.89 12.94 2.63
CA VAL A 39 -13.58 13.90 1.56
C VAL A 39 -14.69 14.93 1.37
N ARG A 40 -15.97 14.54 1.51
CA ARG A 40 -17.11 15.48 1.43
C ARG A 40 -17.22 16.38 2.66
N GLU A 41 -16.94 15.85 3.84
CA GLU A 41 -16.99 16.60 5.10
C GLU A 41 -15.86 17.63 5.24
N ASN A 42 -14.65 17.31 4.76
CA ASN A 42 -13.48 18.17 4.93
C ASN A 42 -13.47 19.32 3.89
N GLY A 43 -13.28 20.56 4.32
CA GLY A 43 -13.57 21.78 3.56
C GLY A 43 -12.75 21.98 2.27
N ASP A 44 -11.47 21.61 2.28
CA ASP A 44 -10.55 21.82 1.14
C ASP A 44 -9.61 20.62 0.97
N ASN A 45 -9.76 19.88 -0.12
CA ASN A 45 -8.90 18.76 -0.50
C ASN A 45 -9.01 18.48 -2.01
N ASP A 46 -7.94 17.96 -2.60
CA ASP A 46 -7.83 17.75 -4.05
C ASP A 46 -8.78 16.66 -4.55
N LEU A 47 -9.17 15.73 -3.68
CA LEU A 47 -10.03 14.60 -4.04
C LEU A 47 -11.49 15.02 -4.30
N LYS A 48 -11.90 16.23 -3.90
CA LYS A 48 -13.24 16.75 -4.21
C LYS A 48 -13.53 16.90 -5.70
N ARG A 49 -12.49 17.00 -6.54
CA ARG A 49 -12.64 17.02 -8.00
C ARG A 49 -13.29 15.74 -8.54
N PHE A 50 -13.18 14.63 -7.82
CA PHE A 50 -13.82 13.37 -8.16
C PHE A 50 -15.26 13.34 -7.65
N LYS A 51 -16.19 12.92 -8.52
CA LYS A 51 -17.63 12.84 -8.21
C LYS A 51 -17.93 11.85 -7.08
N SER A 52 -17.18 10.75 -7.03
CA SER A 52 -17.29 9.71 -6.01
C SER A 52 -15.94 9.01 -5.89
N LEU A 53 -15.60 8.54 -4.68
CA LEU A 53 -14.45 7.68 -4.41
C LEU A 53 -14.86 6.22 -4.12
N ASN A 54 -16.14 5.88 -4.30
CA ASN A 54 -16.63 4.51 -4.08
C ASN A 54 -16.13 3.50 -5.12
N GLY A 55 -15.41 3.96 -6.14
CA GLY A 55 -14.76 3.14 -7.16
C GLY A 55 -13.34 2.70 -6.81
N LEU A 56 -12.69 3.34 -5.83
CA LEU A 56 -11.30 3.02 -5.44
C LEU A 56 -11.17 1.55 -5.02
N CYS A 57 -10.07 0.90 -5.40
CA CYS A 57 -9.87 -0.53 -5.16
C CYS A 57 -9.06 -0.80 -3.88
N PRO A 58 -9.30 -1.93 -3.17
CA PRO A 58 -8.49 -2.35 -2.03
C PRO A 58 -7.02 -2.56 -2.39
N ALA A 59 -6.13 -1.84 -1.71
CA ALA A 59 -4.68 -1.96 -1.93
C ALA A 59 -4.13 -3.33 -1.50
N TRP A 60 -4.85 -4.05 -0.64
CA TRP A 60 -4.43 -5.37 -0.14
C TRP A 60 -4.84 -6.52 -1.07
N GLY A 61 -5.68 -6.20 -2.07
CA GLY A 61 -6.35 -7.19 -2.92
C GLY A 61 -5.52 -7.68 -4.10
N PRO A 62 -5.99 -8.76 -4.76
CA PRO A 62 -5.36 -9.29 -5.97
C PRO A 62 -5.53 -8.39 -7.19
N GLY A 63 -6.32 -7.31 -7.12
CA GLY A 63 -6.50 -6.34 -8.18
C GLY A 63 -5.23 -5.55 -8.53
N MET A 64 -4.32 -5.35 -7.57
CA MET A 64 -3.05 -4.63 -7.77
C MET A 64 -2.25 -5.18 -8.95
N GLN A 65 -1.82 -4.35 -9.90
CA GLN A 65 -1.17 -4.82 -11.14
C GLN A 65 0.18 -5.47 -10.88
N ASN A 66 1.04 -4.83 -10.08
CA ASN A 66 2.43 -5.27 -9.94
C ASN A 66 2.64 -6.11 -8.68
N ARG A 67 3.27 -7.28 -8.81
CA ARG A 67 3.53 -8.17 -7.68
C ARG A 67 4.56 -7.59 -6.70
N GLY A 68 5.51 -6.78 -7.17
CA GLY A 68 6.45 -6.06 -6.31
C GLY A 68 5.75 -5.11 -5.32
N GLU A 69 4.68 -4.45 -5.75
CA GLU A 69 3.86 -3.59 -4.88
C GLU A 69 2.99 -4.41 -3.93
N VAL A 70 2.43 -5.52 -4.39
CA VAL A 70 1.71 -6.46 -3.51
C VAL A 70 2.62 -6.95 -2.39
N ARG A 71 3.88 -7.34 -2.70
CA ARG A 71 4.88 -7.73 -1.71
C ARG A 71 5.20 -6.61 -0.74
N TYR A 72 5.34 -5.38 -1.24
CA TYR A 72 5.55 -4.19 -0.41
C TYR A 72 4.40 -3.97 0.58
N ILE A 73 3.15 -3.92 0.10
CA ILE A 73 1.98 -3.72 0.95
C ILE A 73 1.86 -4.85 1.98
N HIS A 74 2.10 -6.09 1.57
CA HIS A 74 2.07 -7.25 2.46
C HIS A 74 3.11 -7.17 3.58
N GLN A 75 4.31 -6.70 3.29
CA GLN A 75 5.34 -6.44 4.30
C GLN A 75 4.84 -5.42 5.35
N LEU A 76 4.20 -4.33 4.91
CA LEU A 76 3.66 -3.32 5.83
C LEU A 76 2.50 -3.84 6.67
N LEU A 77 1.66 -4.72 6.11
CA LEU A 77 0.54 -5.31 6.85
C LEU A 77 0.99 -6.05 8.10
N TRP A 78 2.17 -6.68 8.06
CA TRP A 78 2.74 -7.44 9.17
C TRP A 78 3.74 -6.66 10.02
N GLN A 79 4.15 -5.46 9.63
CA GLN A 79 5.08 -4.63 10.39
C GLN A 79 4.51 -4.26 11.78
N GLU A 80 5.34 -4.33 12.83
CA GLU A 80 4.91 -4.03 14.20
C GLU A 80 5.06 -2.53 14.53
N GLU A 81 6.06 -1.88 13.95
CA GLU A 81 6.27 -0.45 14.08
C GLU A 81 5.12 0.34 13.44
N PRO A 82 4.81 1.55 13.94
CA PRO A 82 3.81 2.42 13.33
C PRO A 82 4.14 2.69 11.86
N VAL A 83 3.10 2.64 11.01
CA VAL A 83 3.24 2.79 9.56
C VAL A 83 2.01 3.46 8.96
N ASN A 84 2.22 4.33 7.99
CA ASN A 84 1.19 4.79 7.06
C ASN A 84 0.98 3.71 6.00
N LEU A 85 -0.14 3.00 6.13
CA LEU A 85 -0.46 1.82 5.35
C LEU A 85 -1.43 2.17 4.22
N PRO A 86 -1.10 1.89 2.93
CA PRO A 86 -2.06 1.96 1.84
C PRO A 86 -3.25 1.02 2.06
N ILE A 87 -4.47 1.54 1.90
CA ILE A 87 -5.72 0.79 2.06
C ILE A 87 -6.59 0.83 0.80
N LEU A 88 -6.50 1.90 0.00
CA LEU A 88 -7.18 2.00 -1.30
C LEU A 88 -6.26 2.62 -2.34
N VAL A 89 -6.47 2.23 -3.60
CA VAL A 89 -5.79 2.77 -4.78
C VAL A 89 -6.78 3.15 -5.89
N CYS A 90 -6.32 3.94 -6.85
CA CYS A 90 -7.08 4.26 -8.08
C CYS A 90 -7.50 3.00 -8.84
N GLU A 91 -8.74 2.97 -9.32
CA GLU A 91 -9.28 1.87 -10.12
C GLU A 91 -8.72 1.77 -11.54
N ASP A 92 -8.20 2.89 -12.07
CA ASP A 92 -7.69 2.95 -13.45
C ASP A 92 -6.27 2.35 -13.55
N ASP A 93 -5.42 2.64 -12.57
CA ASP A 93 -4.00 2.24 -12.57
C ASP A 93 -3.75 0.97 -11.74
N LEU A 94 -4.50 0.77 -10.65
CA LEU A 94 -4.35 -0.38 -9.74
C LEU A 94 -2.89 -0.56 -9.23
N ASP A 95 -2.22 0.57 -9.00
CA ASP A 95 -0.86 0.66 -8.47
C ASP A 95 -0.74 1.87 -7.51
N LEU A 96 0.48 2.19 -7.06
CA LEU A 96 0.72 3.28 -6.11
C LEU A 96 1.06 4.63 -6.79
N SER A 97 0.78 4.80 -8.08
CA SER A 97 1.20 5.99 -8.85
C SER A 97 0.18 7.14 -8.89
N CYS A 98 -1.09 6.85 -8.60
CA CYS A 98 -2.20 7.80 -8.73
C CYS A 98 -2.82 8.16 -7.38
N ILE A 99 -4.10 7.82 -7.14
CA ILE A 99 -4.73 8.01 -5.84
C ILE A 99 -4.27 6.88 -4.93
N VAL A 100 -3.65 7.21 -3.79
CA VAL A 100 -3.32 6.25 -2.72
C VAL A 100 -3.91 6.76 -1.41
N ILE A 101 -4.90 6.05 -0.88
CA ILE A 101 -5.46 6.31 0.44
C ILE A 101 -4.68 5.51 1.46
N VAL A 102 -4.25 6.19 2.52
CA VAL A 102 -3.46 5.60 3.61
C VAL A 102 -4.16 5.76 4.94
N THR A 103 -3.83 4.88 5.87
CA THR A 103 -4.21 4.98 7.28
C THR A 103 -2.96 4.92 8.15
N ALA A 104 -2.88 5.77 9.18
CA ALA A 104 -1.83 5.72 10.19
C ALA A 104 -2.11 4.56 11.13
N VAL A 105 -1.36 3.47 10.97
CA VAL A 105 -1.52 2.22 11.73
C VAL A 105 -0.52 2.16 12.86
N ARG A 106 -0.99 1.78 14.04
CA ARG A 106 -0.14 1.42 15.17
C ARG A 106 -0.64 0.14 15.81
N LYS A 107 0.24 -0.83 16.02
CA LYS A 107 -0.08 -2.08 16.72
C LYS A 107 0.45 -2.01 18.14
N GLN A 108 -0.39 -2.32 19.12
CA GLN A 108 0.03 -2.31 20.52
C GLN A 108 -0.76 -3.34 21.32
N GLY A 109 -0.04 -4.33 21.85
CA GLY A 109 -0.66 -5.44 22.56
C GLY A 109 -1.67 -6.18 21.67
N GLY A 110 -2.86 -6.44 22.19
CA GLY A 110 -3.95 -7.11 21.47
C GLY A 110 -4.80 -6.19 20.58
N ALA A 111 -4.32 -4.99 20.24
CA ALA A 111 -5.06 -4.00 19.47
C ALA A 111 -4.28 -3.47 18.26
N VAL A 112 -5.02 -3.12 17.21
CA VAL A 112 -4.54 -2.36 16.04
C VAL A 112 -5.32 -1.06 15.98
N PHE A 113 -4.63 0.07 15.88
CA PHE A 113 -5.24 1.39 15.83
C PHE A 113 -5.11 1.96 14.43
N TRP A 114 -6.19 2.52 13.90
CA TRP A 114 -6.16 3.46 12.79
C TRP A 114 -6.37 4.84 13.35
N ASP A 115 -5.25 5.53 13.60
CA ASP A 115 -5.25 6.82 14.27
C ASP A 115 -5.88 7.89 13.35
N ARG A 116 -5.56 7.87 12.04
CA ARG A 116 -6.06 8.82 11.03
C ARG A 116 -6.13 8.18 9.64
N ILE A 117 -6.99 8.72 8.78
CA ILE A 117 -7.07 8.37 7.34
C ILE A 117 -6.74 9.61 6.50
N GLY A 118 -5.95 9.42 5.44
CA GLY A 118 -5.50 10.47 4.53
C GLY A 118 -5.18 9.93 3.13
N TYR A 119 -4.61 10.79 2.28
CA TYR A 119 -4.14 10.41 0.96
C TYR A 119 -2.73 10.93 0.70
N VAL A 120 -1.98 10.21 -0.13
CA VAL A 120 -0.61 10.57 -0.51
C VAL A 120 -0.65 11.75 -1.48
N ASP A 121 0.13 12.79 -1.18
CA ASP A 121 0.40 13.91 -2.06
C ASP A 121 1.62 13.57 -2.92
N HIS A 122 1.41 13.32 -4.21
CA HIS A 122 2.47 12.98 -5.16
C HIS A 122 3.17 14.20 -5.77
N SER A 123 2.88 15.44 -5.32
CA SER A 123 3.45 16.65 -5.92
C SER A 123 4.98 16.76 -5.82
N GLU A 124 5.58 16.16 -4.79
CA GLU A 124 7.04 16.10 -4.59
C GLU A 124 7.64 14.73 -4.99
N TRP A 125 6.86 13.87 -5.65
CA TRP A 125 7.36 12.58 -6.12
C TRP A 125 8.37 12.79 -7.26
N ASP A 126 9.57 12.23 -7.11
CA ASP A 126 10.65 12.30 -8.08
C ASP A 126 10.88 10.91 -8.72
N PRO A 127 10.41 10.69 -9.96
CA PRO A 127 10.60 9.42 -10.67
C PRO A 127 12.09 9.08 -10.89
N GLY A 128 12.96 10.07 -11.00
CA GLY A 128 14.40 9.85 -11.18
C GLY A 128 15.04 9.27 -9.92
N ARG A 129 14.67 9.79 -8.74
CA ARG A 129 15.09 9.23 -7.45
C ARG A 129 14.51 7.85 -7.22
N GLU A 130 13.25 7.63 -7.57
CA GLU A 130 12.64 6.31 -7.47
C GLU A 130 13.40 5.28 -8.32
N MET A 131 13.74 5.63 -9.57
CA MET A 131 14.47 4.72 -10.48
C MET A 131 15.83 4.27 -9.93
N VAL A 132 16.59 5.15 -9.29
CA VAL A 132 17.89 4.79 -8.69
C VAL A 132 17.74 4.04 -7.36
N SER A 133 16.54 4.04 -6.77
CA SER A 133 16.27 3.40 -5.48
C SER A 133 15.96 1.89 -5.60
N GLY A 134 16.01 1.32 -6.80
CA GLY A 134 15.83 -0.11 -7.05
C GLY A 134 17.09 -0.93 -6.77
N ILE A 135 17.43 -1.83 -7.69
CA ILE A 135 18.60 -2.72 -7.62
C ILE A 135 19.94 -1.96 -7.56
N LEU A 136 19.97 -0.69 -7.97
CA LEU A 136 21.18 0.13 -7.94
C LEU A 136 21.38 0.87 -6.61
N CYS A 137 20.47 0.73 -5.65
CA CYS A 137 20.59 1.31 -4.30
C CYS A 137 21.49 0.41 -3.43
N LEU A 138 22.81 0.58 -3.57
CA LEU A 138 23.81 -0.26 -2.91
C LEU A 138 23.82 -0.10 -1.39
N GLU A 139 23.38 1.04 -0.87
CA GLU A 139 23.25 1.29 0.57
C GLU A 139 22.23 0.36 1.23
N ALA A 140 21.28 -0.18 0.46
CA ALA A 140 20.27 -1.11 0.93
C ALA A 140 20.68 -2.59 0.77
N TYR A 141 21.87 -2.88 0.22
CA TYR A 141 22.30 -4.27 -0.01
C TYR A 141 22.61 -5.00 1.29
N THR A 142 22.05 -6.21 1.39
CA THR A 142 22.48 -7.23 2.34
C THR A 142 23.65 -8.05 1.79
N GLU A 143 24.26 -8.90 2.63
CA GLU A 143 25.29 -9.85 2.17
C GLU A 143 24.77 -10.80 1.08
N ASP A 144 23.51 -11.23 1.18
CA ASP A 144 22.87 -12.07 0.18
C ASP A 144 22.67 -11.31 -1.16
N ASP A 145 22.38 -10.01 -1.09
CA ASP A 145 22.29 -9.17 -2.28
C ASP A 145 23.65 -9.02 -2.96
N TRP A 146 24.71 -8.81 -2.18
CA TRP A 146 26.07 -8.79 -2.72
C TRP A 146 26.42 -10.10 -3.41
N ALA A 147 26.07 -11.24 -2.80
CA ALA A 147 26.31 -12.56 -3.39
C ALA A 147 25.50 -12.79 -4.69
N ARG A 148 24.29 -12.23 -4.80
CA ARG A 148 23.41 -12.42 -5.97
C ARG A 148 23.67 -11.41 -7.09
N TYR A 149 23.98 -10.16 -6.76
CA TYR A 149 23.91 -9.02 -7.67
C TYR A 149 25.22 -8.25 -7.82
N GLY A 150 26.16 -8.42 -6.90
CA GLY A 150 27.40 -7.64 -6.83
C GLY A 150 28.22 -7.67 -8.13
N ASP A 151 28.35 -8.85 -8.73
CA ASP A 151 29.19 -9.08 -9.92
C ASP A 151 28.42 -8.99 -11.25
N ASN A 152 27.12 -8.70 -11.24
CA ASN A 152 26.30 -8.69 -12.48
C ASN A 152 25.61 -7.36 -12.78
N ILE A 153 24.96 -6.71 -11.82
CA ILE A 153 24.10 -5.54 -12.07
C ILE A 153 24.35 -4.39 -11.08
N ALA A 154 24.95 -4.67 -9.92
CA ALA A 154 25.09 -3.69 -8.84
C ALA A 154 25.77 -2.37 -9.26
N LEU A 155 26.73 -2.43 -10.18
CA LEU A 155 27.51 -1.26 -10.62
C LEU A 155 27.07 -0.70 -11.99
N GLU A 156 25.95 -1.16 -12.52
CA GLU A 156 25.38 -0.62 -13.75
C GLU A 156 24.79 0.79 -13.55
N GLN A 157 24.51 1.47 -14.66
CA GLN A 157 23.87 2.79 -14.63
C GLN A 157 22.40 2.71 -15.01
N VAL A 158 21.57 3.57 -14.42
CA VAL A 158 20.19 3.73 -14.85
C VAL A 158 20.13 4.01 -16.35
N GLY A 159 19.35 3.20 -17.06
CA GLY A 159 19.18 3.31 -18.50
C GLY A 159 20.28 2.66 -19.33
N SER A 160 21.29 2.02 -18.73
CA SER A 160 22.23 1.16 -19.47
C SER A 160 21.49 0.00 -20.13
N ARG A 161 22.12 -0.62 -21.14
CA ARG A 161 21.53 -1.78 -21.82
C ARG A 161 21.32 -2.94 -20.85
N ASP A 162 22.31 -3.20 -20.01
CA ASP A 162 22.31 -4.35 -19.11
C ASP A 162 21.32 -4.13 -17.96
N TRP A 163 21.21 -2.90 -17.45
CA TRP A 163 20.16 -2.52 -16.50
C TRP A 163 18.75 -2.70 -17.08
N ARG A 164 18.50 -2.23 -18.31
CA ARG A 164 17.19 -2.40 -18.96
C ARG A 164 16.85 -3.87 -19.19
N LEU A 165 17.83 -4.68 -19.59
CA LEU A 165 17.64 -6.12 -19.76
C LEU A 165 17.29 -6.78 -18.43
N TRP A 166 18.07 -6.51 -17.38
CA TRP A 166 17.84 -7.08 -16.06
C TRP A 166 16.45 -6.73 -15.51
N ILE A 167 16.04 -5.45 -15.60
CA ILE A 167 14.71 -5.00 -15.17
C ILE A 167 13.60 -5.71 -15.93
N SER A 168 13.75 -5.94 -17.23
CA SER A 168 12.73 -6.64 -18.02
C SER A 168 12.51 -8.08 -17.57
N GLU A 169 13.54 -8.70 -16.96
CA GLU A 169 13.50 -10.08 -16.45
C GLU A 169 13.16 -10.14 -14.95
N HIS A 170 13.39 -9.07 -14.20
CA HIS A 170 13.32 -9.02 -12.73
C HIS A 170 12.45 -7.86 -12.20
N TRP A 171 11.43 -7.45 -12.95
CA TRP A 171 10.62 -6.27 -12.62
C TRP A 171 9.99 -6.32 -11.22
N ASP A 172 9.50 -7.49 -10.80
CA ASP A 172 8.89 -7.65 -9.48
C ASP A 172 9.87 -7.30 -8.34
N GLU A 173 11.12 -7.75 -8.47
CA GLU A 173 12.18 -7.51 -7.49
C GLU A 173 12.67 -6.06 -7.56
N GLU A 174 12.87 -5.53 -8.76
CA GLU A 174 13.21 -4.11 -8.96
C GLU A 174 12.18 -3.20 -8.30
N LEU A 175 10.90 -3.43 -8.61
CA LEU A 175 9.82 -2.59 -8.12
C LEU A 175 9.68 -2.71 -6.60
N TYR A 176 9.77 -3.91 -6.04
CA TYR A 176 9.78 -4.09 -4.59
C TYR A 176 10.89 -3.27 -3.92
N ARG A 177 12.12 -3.31 -4.46
CA ARG A 177 13.25 -2.50 -3.93
C ARG A 177 12.98 -1.01 -4.02
N ARG A 178 12.46 -0.52 -5.15
CA ARG A 178 12.04 0.88 -5.28
C ARG A 178 11.00 1.25 -4.23
N ARG A 179 10.02 0.37 -4.00
CA ARG A 179 9.00 0.62 -2.97
C ARG A 179 9.60 0.67 -1.56
N MET A 180 10.51 -0.24 -1.23
CA MET A 180 11.16 -0.25 0.09
C MET A 180 12.10 0.95 0.31
N ASN A 181 12.86 1.36 -0.70
CA ASN A 181 13.93 2.35 -0.57
C ASN A 181 13.46 3.79 -0.86
N TYR A 182 12.39 3.96 -1.62
CA TYR A 182 11.85 5.28 -1.99
C TYR A 182 10.42 5.49 -1.52
N THR A 183 9.50 4.61 -1.90
CA THR A 183 8.06 4.79 -1.59
C THR A 183 7.78 4.71 -0.10
N LEU A 184 8.42 3.79 0.62
CA LEU A 184 8.27 3.65 2.06
C LEU A 184 8.64 4.93 2.79
N PRO A 185 9.88 5.46 2.70
CA PRO A 185 10.22 6.70 3.39
C PRO A 185 9.37 7.89 2.92
N TYR A 186 9.01 7.95 1.63
CA TYR A 186 8.11 8.99 1.11
C TYR A 186 6.73 8.94 1.80
N CYS A 187 6.09 7.76 1.84
CA CYS A 187 4.78 7.59 2.45
C CYS A 187 4.81 7.61 3.98
N GLN A 188 5.97 7.42 4.63
CA GLN A 188 6.09 7.57 6.08
C GLN A 188 6.28 9.03 6.53
N ASP A 189 6.65 9.93 5.63
CA ASP A 189 6.75 11.35 5.93
C ASP A 189 5.37 12.02 5.87
N GLU A 190 4.86 12.46 7.03
CA GLU A 190 3.55 13.11 7.11
C GLU A 190 3.44 14.37 6.24
N ARG A 191 4.54 14.99 5.81
CA ARG A 191 4.52 16.13 4.88
C ARG A 191 3.97 15.75 3.50
N HIS A 192 4.07 14.48 3.13
CA HIS A 192 3.55 13.94 1.88
C HIS A 192 2.17 13.30 2.05
N ILE A 193 1.49 13.53 3.17
CA ILE A 193 0.12 13.05 3.41
C ILE A 193 -0.80 14.21 3.71
N ARG A 194 -1.95 14.23 3.02
CA ARG A 194 -3.08 15.09 3.35
C ARG A 194 -4.08 14.30 4.19
N TRP A 195 -4.11 14.57 5.48
CA TRP A 195 -5.02 13.91 6.42
C TRP A 195 -6.45 14.39 6.24
N LEU A 196 -7.38 13.45 6.08
CA LEU A 196 -8.80 13.72 5.89
C LEU A 196 -9.54 13.73 7.23
N LYS A 197 -9.21 12.79 8.13
CA LYS A 197 -9.92 12.56 9.38
C LYS A 197 -9.03 11.90 10.44
N ASP A 198 -9.09 12.42 11.67
CA ASP A 198 -8.67 11.69 12.87
C ASP A 198 -9.76 10.70 13.25
N THR A 199 -9.52 9.41 13.03
CA THR A 199 -10.53 8.36 13.20
C THR A 199 -10.50 7.75 14.59
N GLY A 200 -9.29 7.51 15.13
CA GLY A 200 -9.10 6.84 16.42
C GLY A 200 -9.74 5.46 16.50
N TYR A 201 -9.92 4.76 15.37
CA TYR A 201 -10.48 3.42 15.37
C TYR A 201 -9.54 2.45 16.07
N ALA A 202 -10.11 1.52 16.82
CA ALA A 202 -9.37 0.48 17.51
C ALA A 202 -9.96 -0.88 17.16
N PHE A 203 -9.15 -1.81 16.69
CA PHE A 203 -9.57 -3.14 16.30
C PHE A 203 -8.94 -4.18 17.21
N ASN A 204 -9.68 -5.27 17.45
CA ASN A 204 -9.07 -6.46 18.01
C ASN A 204 -8.01 -6.99 17.02
N ARG A 205 -6.80 -7.26 17.51
CA ARG A 205 -5.68 -7.67 16.66
C ARG A 205 -5.94 -8.96 15.90
N THR A 206 -6.59 -9.95 16.51
CA THR A 206 -6.93 -11.20 15.83
C THR A 206 -7.93 -10.97 14.71
N ALA A 207 -8.92 -10.09 14.89
CA ALA A 207 -9.86 -9.73 13.82
C ALA A 207 -9.14 -9.05 12.65
N TYR A 208 -8.24 -8.11 12.94
CA TYR A 208 -7.43 -7.43 11.92
C TYR A 208 -6.53 -8.39 11.13
N GLU A 209 -5.83 -9.29 11.83
CA GLU A 209 -4.98 -10.31 11.21
C GLU A 209 -5.79 -11.32 10.37
N ASN A 210 -7.05 -11.60 10.74
CA ASN A 210 -7.94 -12.40 9.90
C ASN A 210 -8.27 -11.71 8.58
N CYS A 211 -8.44 -10.39 8.55
CA CYS A 211 -8.58 -9.63 7.32
C CYS A 211 -7.33 -9.72 6.44
N ILE A 212 -6.13 -9.62 7.04
CA ILE A 212 -4.86 -9.81 6.30
C ILE A 212 -4.81 -11.21 5.68
N ARG A 213 -5.11 -12.25 6.46
CA ARG A 213 -5.11 -13.65 5.98
C ARG A 213 -6.14 -13.89 4.88
N PHE A 214 -7.30 -13.24 4.92
CA PHE A 214 -8.27 -13.29 3.83
C PHE A 214 -7.63 -12.83 2.51
N TYR A 215 -6.96 -11.67 2.51
CA TYR A 215 -6.30 -11.17 1.30
C TYR A 215 -5.11 -12.05 0.88
N GLU A 216 -4.37 -12.66 1.81
CA GLU A 216 -3.34 -13.64 1.46
C GLU A 216 -3.91 -14.85 0.69
N GLU A 217 -5.11 -15.31 1.05
CA GLU A 217 -5.80 -16.38 0.32
C GLU A 217 -6.22 -15.93 -1.08
N GLU A 218 -6.77 -14.73 -1.21
CA GLU A 218 -7.13 -14.15 -2.51
C GLU A 218 -5.90 -13.95 -3.41
N LEU A 219 -4.80 -13.46 -2.86
CA LEU A 219 -3.52 -13.34 -3.55
C LEU A 219 -2.99 -14.71 -3.99
N ARG A 220 -3.12 -15.75 -3.15
CA ARG A 220 -2.72 -17.12 -3.51
C ARG A 220 -3.58 -17.67 -4.66
N ARG A 221 -4.89 -17.43 -4.64
CA ARG A 221 -5.81 -17.82 -5.72
C ARG A 221 -5.47 -17.12 -7.05
N ALA A 222 -5.05 -15.86 -6.98
CA ALA A 222 -4.59 -15.08 -8.12
C ALA A 222 -3.16 -15.40 -8.56
N GLY A 223 -2.48 -16.34 -7.89
CA GLY A 223 -1.08 -16.69 -8.17
C GLY A 223 -0.08 -15.61 -7.75
N LYS A 224 -0.49 -14.58 -7.01
CA LYS A 224 0.32 -13.44 -6.52
C LYS A 224 1.00 -13.68 -5.16
N PHE A 225 0.77 -14.84 -4.54
CA PHE A 225 1.38 -15.25 -3.26
C PHE A 225 1.64 -16.78 -3.24
N PRO A 226 2.72 -17.29 -2.62
CA PRO A 226 3.77 -16.56 -1.90
C PRO A 226 4.67 -15.76 -2.84
N PHE A 227 5.40 -14.81 -2.27
CA PHE A 227 6.40 -14.05 -3.01
C PHE A 227 7.64 -14.93 -3.22
N CYS A 228 8.08 -15.08 -4.47
CA CYS A 228 9.35 -15.75 -4.76
C CYS A 228 10.52 -14.83 -4.31
N PRO A 229 11.59 -15.39 -3.70
CA PRO A 229 12.78 -14.64 -3.33
C PRO A 229 13.64 -14.19 -4.52
#